data_AF-A0A367J4K3-F1
#
_entry.id   AF-A0A367J4K3-F1
#
_cell.length_a   1.000
_cell.length_b   1.000
_cell.length_c   1.000
_cell.angle_alpha   90.00
_cell.angle_beta   90.00
_cell.angle_gamma   90.00
#
_symmetry.space_group_name_H-M   'P 1'
#
loop_
_entity.id
_entity.type
_entity.pdbx_description
1 polymer ?
#
loop_
_entity_poly.entity_id
_entity_poly.type
_entity_poly.pdbx_seq_one_letter_code
_entity_poly.pdbx_strand_id
1 'polypeptide(L)'
;MSTPVQLVNKKYFTKLPSLQVLSRPQKQRSEVTVYVKGFLSEGDAPENFQDWMHSHRLLVLSSKHQWAPSALGYSWPSGSHSLPIPLASTAFLLAKNIQQLKKFQLPTPGSIAAALALDIGLHAGRLAYQFNTATSESRDRAEMLAWRLLDLRRKHEYLRVVGHSLGCRHIVEACSLMEPNERPDAIHLCAPALTAPDIIQQIKKNSGGLGREKTTIYYSEKDLTLGILLRTILKGDQAIGEIGLPKQVGMESNWLDPSVHSLDVSSSLGGYYIGSHTDYANKFHYFAHPS
;
A
#
# COMPACT_ATOMS: atom_id res chain seq x y z
N MET A 1 11.49 -12.38 -38.39
CA MET A 1 10.81 -13.46 -37.65
C MET A 1 10.47 -12.94 -36.26
N SER A 2 9.22 -12.55 -36.08
CA SER A 2 8.69 -11.99 -34.83
C SER A 2 8.44 -13.13 -33.85
N THR A 3 9.13 -13.10 -32.70
CA THR A 3 8.90 -14.05 -31.61
C THR A 3 7.47 -13.85 -31.10
N PRO A 4 6.66 -14.92 -30.98
CA PRO A 4 5.32 -14.79 -30.44
C PRO A 4 5.44 -14.41 -28.96
N VAL A 5 4.92 -13.23 -28.60
CA VAL A 5 4.73 -12.83 -27.22
C VAL A 5 3.70 -13.78 -26.62
N GLN A 6 4.16 -14.75 -25.82
CA GLN A 6 3.27 -15.56 -25.00
C GLN A 6 2.52 -14.61 -24.07
N LEU A 7 1.22 -14.42 -24.33
CA LEU A 7 0.27 -13.84 -23.39
C LEU A 7 0.16 -14.78 -22.19
N VAL A 8 1.08 -14.64 -21.24
CA VAL A 8 0.96 -15.25 -19.92
C VAL A 8 -0.31 -14.68 -19.31
N ASN A 9 -1.31 -15.54 -19.15
CA ASN A 9 -2.61 -15.22 -18.57
C ASN A 9 -2.39 -14.93 -17.06
N LYS A 10 -1.90 -13.72 -16.75
CA LYS A 10 -1.54 -13.33 -15.37
C LYS A 10 -2.81 -13.28 -14.54
N LYS A 11 -2.92 -14.17 -13.56
CA LYS A 11 -3.96 -14.10 -12.52
C LYS A 11 -3.63 -12.92 -11.60
N TYR A 12 -4.43 -11.86 -11.65
CA TYR A 12 -4.30 -10.70 -10.77
C TYR A 12 -4.82 -10.96 -9.36
N PHE A 13 -5.76 -11.90 -9.22
CA PHE A 13 -6.19 -12.41 -7.93
C PHE A 13 -5.57 -13.77 -7.63
N THR A 14 -4.98 -13.86 -6.45
CA THR A 14 -4.54 -15.10 -5.83
C THR A 14 -5.54 -15.50 -4.77
N LYS A 15 -6.18 -16.66 -4.93
CA LYS A 15 -7.03 -17.22 -3.87
C LYS A 15 -6.16 -17.55 -2.65
N LEU A 16 -6.57 -17.08 -1.49
CA LEU A 16 -5.85 -17.34 -0.25
C LEU A 16 -6.43 -18.56 0.47
N PRO A 17 -5.63 -19.32 1.25
CA PRO A 17 -6.13 -20.48 1.98
C PRO A 17 -7.25 -20.11 2.97
N SER A 18 -8.43 -20.71 2.83
CA SER A 18 -9.57 -20.47 3.71
C SER A 18 -9.53 -21.35 4.95
N LEU A 19 -9.82 -20.79 6.13
CA LEU A 19 -10.06 -21.58 7.35
C LEU A 19 -11.52 -22.03 7.42
N GLN A 20 -11.75 -23.31 7.75
CA GLN A 20 -13.07 -23.79 8.10
C GLN A 20 -13.24 -23.75 9.63
N VAL A 21 -14.06 -22.82 10.12
CA VAL A 21 -14.37 -22.73 11.56
C VAL A 21 -15.55 -23.64 11.86
N LEU A 22 -15.29 -24.79 12.49
CA LEU A 22 -16.30 -25.82 12.76
C LEU A 22 -17.28 -25.46 13.88
N SER A 23 -16.92 -24.52 14.76
CA SER A 23 -17.66 -24.19 15.98
C SER A 23 -18.59 -23.00 15.88
N ARG A 24 -18.66 -22.33 14.72
CA ARG A 24 -19.53 -21.16 14.52
C ARG A 24 -20.69 -21.52 13.61
N PRO A 25 -21.93 -21.10 13.92
CA PRO A 25 -22.97 -21.09 12.90
C PRO A 25 -22.44 -20.26 11.75
N GLN A 26 -22.39 -20.86 10.56
CA GLN A 26 -21.95 -20.19 9.35
C GLN A 26 -22.79 -18.92 9.23
N LYS A 27 -22.17 -17.72 9.37
CA LYS A 27 -22.88 -16.47 9.08
C LYS A 27 -23.52 -16.65 7.70
N GLN A 28 -24.83 -16.49 7.61
CA GLN A 28 -25.62 -16.76 6.41
C GLN A 28 -25.16 -15.95 5.18
N ARG A 29 -24.46 -14.83 5.41
CA ARG A 29 -24.07 -13.93 4.32
C ARG A 29 -22.82 -14.38 3.58
N SER A 30 -22.88 -14.31 2.25
CA SER A 30 -21.73 -14.52 1.37
C SER A 30 -20.78 -13.31 1.49
N GLU A 31 -19.63 -13.49 2.12
CA GLU A 31 -18.65 -12.41 2.37
C GLU A 31 -17.26 -12.77 1.82
N VAL A 32 -16.57 -11.78 1.23
CA VAL A 32 -15.18 -11.92 0.76
C VAL A 32 -14.34 -10.71 1.16
N THR A 33 -13.07 -10.94 1.50
CA THR A 33 -12.08 -9.89 1.76
C THR A 33 -11.00 -9.87 0.68
N VAL A 34 -10.68 -8.69 0.14
CA VAL A 34 -9.61 -8.49 -0.84
C VAL A 34 -8.46 -7.72 -0.20
N TYR A 35 -7.26 -8.29 -0.22
CA TYR A 35 -6.02 -7.62 0.20
C TYR A 35 -5.30 -7.05 -1.03
N VAL A 36 -5.23 -5.73 -1.15
CA VAL A 36 -4.56 -5.02 -2.24
C VAL A 36 -3.14 -4.70 -1.83
N LYS A 37 -2.17 -5.30 -2.52
CA LYS A 37 -0.75 -5.09 -2.24
C LYS A 37 -0.32 -3.68 -2.66
N GLY A 38 0.59 -3.11 -1.86
CA GLY A 38 1.27 -1.86 -2.20
C GLY A 38 2.34 -2.05 -3.25
N PHE A 39 3.24 -1.07 -3.32
CA PHE A 39 4.42 -1.13 -4.18
C PHE A 39 5.27 -2.37 -3.86
N LEU A 40 5.47 -3.23 -4.86
CA LEU A 40 6.35 -4.39 -4.75
C LEU A 40 7.80 -3.94 -4.73
N SER A 41 8.51 -4.25 -3.64
CA SER A 41 9.96 -4.06 -3.58
C SER A 41 10.69 -5.14 -4.40
N GLU A 42 11.95 -4.88 -4.75
CA GLU A 42 12.77 -5.84 -5.47
C GLU A 42 13.01 -7.09 -4.59
N GLY A 43 12.41 -8.22 -4.97
CA GLY A 43 12.43 -9.48 -4.18
C GLY A 43 11.07 -9.88 -3.61
N ASP A 44 10.06 -9.01 -3.63
CA ASP A 44 8.71 -9.36 -3.22
C ASP A 44 7.97 -10.17 -4.30
N ALA A 45 7.57 -11.39 -3.95
CA ALA A 45 6.70 -12.19 -4.81
C ALA A 45 5.27 -11.58 -4.86
N PRO A 46 4.66 -11.46 -6.06
CA PRO A 46 3.28 -10.98 -6.20
C PRO A 46 2.27 -11.80 -5.38
N GLU A 47 2.53 -13.08 -5.19
CA GLU A 47 1.68 -14.03 -4.45
C GLU A 47 1.95 -14.08 -2.94
N ASN A 48 2.95 -13.37 -2.43
CA ASN A 48 3.24 -13.36 -1.00
C ASN A 48 2.26 -12.45 -0.23
N PHE A 49 1.32 -13.09 0.47
CA PHE A 49 0.33 -12.50 1.38
C PHE A 49 0.38 -13.12 2.79
N GLN A 50 1.51 -13.74 3.20
CA GLN A 50 1.56 -14.50 4.46
C GLN A 50 1.26 -13.63 5.69
N ASP A 51 1.78 -12.41 5.74
CA ASP A 51 1.52 -11.49 6.87
C ASP A 51 0.05 -11.10 6.96
N TRP A 52 -0.59 -10.84 5.81
CA TRP A 52 -2.02 -10.61 5.73
C TRP A 52 -2.82 -11.83 6.17
N MET A 53 -2.36 -13.02 5.78
CA MET A 53 -3.00 -14.27 6.18
C MET A 53 -2.89 -14.55 7.67
N HIS A 54 -1.80 -14.18 8.32
CA HIS A 54 -1.68 -14.25 9.77
C HIS A 54 -2.79 -13.44 10.45
N SER A 55 -2.91 -12.15 10.10
CA SER A 55 -3.96 -11.28 10.65
C SER A 55 -5.37 -11.74 10.25
N HIS A 56 -5.58 -12.15 9.01
CA HIS A 56 -6.88 -12.62 8.52
C HIS A 56 -7.40 -13.78 9.36
N ARG A 57 -6.55 -14.78 9.63
CA ARG A 57 -6.91 -15.95 10.45
C ARG A 57 -7.34 -15.54 11.85
N LEU A 58 -6.62 -14.61 12.48
CA LEU A 58 -6.96 -14.11 13.80
C LEU A 58 -8.27 -13.31 13.80
N LEU A 59 -8.56 -12.55 12.74
CA LEU A 59 -9.82 -11.83 12.58
C LEU A 59 -11.02 -12.76 12.32
N VAL A 60 -10.80 -13.83 11.56
CA VAL A 60 -11.80 -14.90 11.37
C VAL A 60 -12.10 -15.60 12.69
N LEU A 61 -11.08 -15.86 13.52
CA LEU A 61 -11.23 -16.49 14.83
C LEU A 61 -11.70 -15.53 15.93
N SER A 62 -11.57 -14.22 15.74
CA SER A 62 -11.99 -13.21 16.73
C SER A 62 -13.51 -13.22 16.91
N SER A 63 -13.97 -13.23 18.16
CA SER A 63 -15.39 -13.07 18.51
C SER A 63 -15.89 -11.63 18.30
N LYS A 64 -14.97 -10.66 18.30
CA LYS A 64 -15.25 -9.23 18.08
C LYS A 64 -15.47 -8.90 16.60
N HIS A 65 -14.66 -9.49 15.72
CA HIS A 65 -14.66 -9.15 14.29
C HIS A 65 -15.48 -10.13 13.45
N GLN A 66 -15.29 -11.44 13.68
CA GLN A 66 -16.01 -12.50 12.99
C GLN A 66 -16.02 -12.35 11.46
N TRP A 67 -14.83 -12.10 10.90
CA TRP A 67 -14.66 -12.02 9.45
C TRP A 67 -14.95 -13.37 8.80
N ALA A 68 -15.47 -13.35 7.58
CA ALA A 68 -15.60 -14.57 6.80
C ALA A 68 -14.22 -15.09 6.34
N PRO A 69 -14.05 -16.42 6.19
CA PRO A 69 -12.76 -17.02 5.86
C PRO A 69 -12.35 -16.87 4.39
N SER A 70 -13.22 -16.33 3.53
CA SER A 70 -12.93 -16.15 2.12
C SER A 70 -12.09 -14.90 1.91
N ALA A 71 -10.87 -15.08 1.39
CA ALA A 71 -9.95 -13.99 1.11
C ALA A 71 -9.23 -14.16 -0.23
N LEU A 72 -8.95 -13.02 -0.87
CA LEU A 72 -8.22 -12.92 -2.12
C LEU A 72 -7.06 -11.92 -1.95
N GLY A 73 -5.89 -12.25 -2.47
CA GLY A 73 -4.80 -11.29 -2.66
C GLY A 73 -4.87 -10.69 -4.05
N TYR A 74 -4.76 -9.37 -4.16
CA TYR A 74 -4.67 -8.64 -5.42
C TYR A 74 -3.30 -7.99 -5.55
N SER A 75 -2.60 -8.37 -6.62
CA SER A 75 -1.30 -7.82 -6.97
C SER A 75 -1.36 -7.22 -8.36
N TRP A 76 -0.78 -6.04 -8.50
CA TRP A 76 -0.81 -5.27 -9.74
C TRP A 76 0.63 -4.90 -10.15
N PRO A 77 0.88 -4.63 -11.45
CA PRO A 77 2.19 -4.21 -11.91
C PRO A 77 2.49 -2.78 -11.43
N SER A 78 3.05 -2.66 -10.23
CA SER A 78 3.38 -1.37 -9.61
C SER A 78 4.80 -0.87 -9.95
N GLY A 79 5.52 -1.55 -10.84
CA GLY A 79 6.89 -1.18 -11.24
C GLY A 79 7.65 -2.33 -11.92
N SER A 80 8.61 -2.01 -12.78
CA SER A 80 9.47 -2.96 -13.49
C SER A 80 10.70 -3.35 -12.67
N HIS A 81 11.04 -4.63 -12.63
CA HIS A 81 12.23 -5.19 -11.94
C HIS A 81 13.59 -4.79 -12.54
N SER A 82 13.62 -3.95 -13.58
CA SER A 82 14.84 -3.64 -14.33
C SER A 82 14.98 -2.14 -14.52
N LEU A 83 15.39 -1.43 -13.46
CA LEU A 83 16.12 -0.20 -13.69
C LEU A 83 17.53 -0.59 -14.15
N PRO A 84 18.07 -0.02 -15.24
CA PRO A 84 19.47 -0.18 -15.54
C PRO A 84 20.23 0.35 -14.33
N ILE A 85 20.98 -0.53 -13.66
CA ILE A 85 21.99 -0.12 -12.69
C ILE A 85 22.82 0.94 -13.43
N PRO A 86 23.02 2.14 -12.87
CA PRO A 86 23.88 3.13 -13.50
C PRO A 86 25.31 2.61 -13.40
N LEU A 87 25.70 1.77 -14.36
CA LEU A 87 27.04 1.22 -14.52
C LEU A 87 28.07 2.35 -14.66
N ALA A 88 27.63 3.55 -15.05
CA ALA A 88 28.46 4.74 -15.12
C ALA A 88 28.98 5.18 -13.73
N SER A 89 28.20 5.07 -12.66
CA SER A 89 28.58 5.53 -11.32
C SER A 89 29.60 4.59 -10.67
N THR A 90 29.33 3.29 -10.75
CA THR A 90 30.24 2.26 -10.23
C THR A 90 31.52 2.19 -11.04
N ALA A 91 31.46 2.32 -12.37
CA ALA A 91 32.65 2.38 -13.22
C ALA A 91 33.48 3.65 -12.98
N PHE A 92 32.86 4.82 -12.75
CA PHE A 92 33.58 6.06 -12.43
C PHE A 92 34.24 6.01 -11.05
N LEU A 93 33.55 5.47 -10.04
CA LEU A 93 34.10 5.28 -8.68
C LEU A 93 35.21 4.21 -8.67
N LEU A 94 35.03 3.10 -9.39
CA LEU A 94 36.07 2.10 -9.60
C LEU A 94 37.26 2.70 -10.34
N ALA A 95 37.05 3.47 -11.42
CA ALA A 95 38.14 4.09 -12.16
C ALA A 95 38.93 5.11 -11.32
N LYS A 96 38.24 5.92 -10.51
CA LYS A 96 38.88 6.92 -9.64
C LYS A 96 39.64 6.26 -8.48
N ASN A 97 39.06 5.24 -7.85
CA ASN A 97 39.71 4.49 -6.77
C ASN A 97 40.87 3.62 -7.30
N ILE A 98 40.74 3.01 -8.48
CA ILE A 98 41.83 2.29 -9.16
C ILE A 98 42.97 3.25 -9.54
N GLN A 99 42.67 4.47 -9.97
CA GLN A 99 43.70 5.50 -10.22
C GLN A 99 44.41 5.96 -8.94
N GLN A 100 43.70 6.06 -7.81
CA GLN A 100 44.29 6.42 -6.51
C GLN A 100 45.12 5.28 -5.92
N LEU A 101 44.66 4.03 -6.06
CA LEU A 101 45.41 2.82 -5.70
C LEU A 101 46.68 2.65 -6.55
N LYS A 102 46.61 2.94 -7.86
CA LYS A 102 47.79 3.01 -8.74
C LYS A 102 48.82 4.07 -8.32
N LYS A 103 48.41 5.04 -7.50
CA LYS A 103 49.27 6.08 -6.92
C LYS A 103 49.60 5.83 -5.44
N PHE A 104 49.29 4.65 -4.89
CA PHE A 104 49.47 4.29 -3.46
C PHE A 104 48.84 5.28 -2.47
N GLN A 105 47.80 6.00 -2.89
CA GLN A 105 47.08 6.93 -2.03
C GLN A 105 45.91 6.20 -1.38
N LEU A 106 45.91 6.14 -0.05
CA LEU A 106 44.79 5.62 0.73
C LEU A 106 43.55 6.52 0.49
N PRO A 107 42.34 5.93 0.38
CA PRO A 107 41.12 6.70 0.24
C PRO A 107 40.95 7.65 1.45
N THR A 108 40.73 8.93 1.18
CA THR A 108 40.53 9.93 2.24
C THR A 108 39.14 9.77 2.86
N PRO A 109 38.94 10.15 4.14
CA PRO A 109 37.62 10.15 4.76
C PRO A 109 36.56 10.92 3.93
N GLY A 110 36.96 12.01 3.27
CA GLY A 110 36.09 12.77 2.37
C GLY A 110 35.67 11.98 1.12
N SER A 111 36.55 11.14 0.56
CA SER A 111 36.20 10.28 -0.59
C SER A 111 35.22 9.16 -0.22
N ILE A 112 35.34 8.61 1.00
CA ILE A 112 34.41 7.62 1.54
C ILE A 112 33.05 8.28 1.79
N ALA A 113 33.02 9.45 2.43
CA ALA A 113 31.79 10.20 2.65
C ALA A 113 31.09 10.58 1.34
N ALA A 114 31.86 11.00 0.32
CA ALA A 114 31.31 11.31 -1.00
C ALA A 114 30.75 10.07 -1.70
N ALA A 115 31.41 8.90 -1.59
CA ALA A 115 30.90 7.65 -2.14
C ALA A 115 29.60 7.22 -1.46
N LEU A 116 29.55 7.27 -0.12
CA LEU A 116 28.34 6.99 0.65
C LEU A 116 27.19 7.95 0.28
N ALA A 117 27.48 9.24 0.13
CA ALA A 117 26.49 10.23 -0.27
C ALA A 117 25.95 9.97 -1.68
N LEU A 118 26.81 9.58 -2.63
CA LEU A 118 26.41 9.20 -3.98
C LEU A 118 25.54 7.95 -3.99
N ASP A 119 25.91 6.91 -3.23
CA ASP A 119 25.12 5.68 -3.12
C ASP A 119 23.74 5.97 -2.52
N ILE A 120 23.68 6.72 -1.42
CA ILE A 120 22.42 7.16 -0.80
C ILE A 120 21.59 7.95 -1.82
N GLY A 121 22.19 8.88 -2.55
CA GLY A 121 21.51 9.69 -3.57
C GLY A 121 20.96 8.85 -4.71
N LEU A 122 21.72 7.87 -5.21
CA LEU A 122 21.29 6.96 -6.27
C LEU A 122 20.16 6.04 -5.81
N HIS A 123 20.24 5.50 -4.60
CA HIS A 123 19.18 4.69 -4.02
C HIS A 123 17.90 5.50 -3.80
N ALA A 124 18.02 6.72 -3.28
CA ALA A 124 16.89 7.63 -3.12
C ALA A 124 16.25 8.00 -4.47
N GLY A 125 17.06 8.31 -5.48
CA GLY A 125 16.59 8.61 -6.84
C GLY A 125 15.88 7.42 -7.49
N ARG A 126 16.40 6.20 -7.31
CA ARG A 126 15.76 4.96 -7.76
C ARG A 126 14.40 4.76 -7.10
N LEU A 127 14.33 4.89 -5.77
CA LEU A 127 13.08 4.76 -5.02
C LEU A 127 12.06 5.82 -5.45
N ALA A 128 12.49 7.06 -5.65
CA ALA A 128 11.63 8.13 -6.14
C ALA A 128 11.06 7.84 -7.54
N TYR A 129 11.89 7.37 -8.47
CA TYR A 129 11.44 6.98 -9.79
C TYR A 129 10.44 5.82 -9.74
N GLN A 130 10.75 4.78 -8.96
CA GLN A 130 9.87 3.63 -8.79
C GLN A 130 8.53 4.02 -8.15
N PHE A 131 8.56 4.89 -7.15
CA PHE A 131 7.36 5.42 -6.52
C PHE A 131 6.51 6.25 -7.48
N ASN A 132 7.13 7.14 -8.28
CA ASN A 132 6.40 7.94 -9.28
C ASN A 132 5.79 7.06 -10.37
N THR A 133 6.52 6.04 -10.82
CA THR A 133 6.00 5.06 -11.78
C THR A 133 4.82 4.30 -11.19
N ALA A 134 4.95 3.79 -9.96
CA ALA A 134 3.88 3.12 -9.24
C ALA A 134 2.65 4.03 -9.06
N THR A 135 2.88 5.31 -8.78
CA THR A 135 1.82 6.32 -8.66
C THR A 135 1.04 6.46 -9.98
N SER A 136 1.73 6.58 -11.12
CA SER A 136 1.07 6.61 -12.44
C SER A 136 0.31 5.33 -12.71
N GLU A 137 0.96 4.18 -12.55
CA GLU A 137 0.37 2.86 -12.82
C GLU A 137 -0.85 2.58 -11.92
N SER A 138 -0.87 3.11 -10.70
CA SER A 138 -2.03 2.96 -9.79
C SER A 138 -3.28 3.63 -10.36
N ARG A 139 -3.11 4.74 -11.09
CA ARG A 139 -4.18 5.45 -11.77
C ARG A 139 -4.53 4.79 -13.09
N ASP A 140 -3.53 4.47 -13.91
CA ASP A 140 -3.72 3.87 -15.24
C ASP A 140 -4.40 2.51 -15.18
N ARG A 141 -4.25 1.77 -14.07
CA ARG A 141 -4.86 0.45 -13.85
C ARG A 141 -6.08 0.49 -12.94
N ALA A 142 -6.47 1.65 -12.42
CA ALA A 142 -7.58 1.78 -11.47
C ALA A 142 -8.88 1.17 -12.01
N GLU A 143 -9.15 1.35 -13.30
CA GLU A 143 -10.33 0.79 -13.97
C GLU A 143 -10.36 -0.75 -13.87
N MET A 144 -9.20 -1.40 -14.03
CA MET A 144 -9.10 -2.86 -13.89
C MET A 144 -9.49 -3.32 -12.50
N LEU A 145 -9.02 -2.64 -11.45
CA LEU A 145 -9.42 -2.96 -10.08
C LEU A 145 -10.91 -2.68 -9.85
N ALA A 146 -11.44 -1.56 -10.35
CA ALA A 146 -12.85 -1.22 -10.24
C ALA A 146 -13.77 -2.30 -10.82
N TRP A 147 -13.51 -2.74 -12.06
CA TRP A 147 -14.24 -3.84 -12.72
C TRP A 147 -14.19 -5.14 -11.92
N ARG A 148 -13.05 -5.44 -11.32
CA ARG A 148 -12.85 -6.65 -10.50
C ARG A 148 -13.59 -6.59 -9.17
N LEU A 149 -13.59 -5.44 -8.51
CA LEU A 149 -14.37 -5.24 -7.29
C LEU A 149 -15.87 -5.32 -7.58
N LEU A 150 -16.33 -4.74 -8.69
CA LEU A 150 -17.72 -4.83 -9.15
C LEU A 150 -18.17 -6.28 -9.38
N ASP A 151 -17.34 -7.09 -10.06
CA ASP A 151 -17.62 -8.51 -10.28
C ASP A 151 -17.73 -9.29 -8.96
N LEU A 152 -16.87 -9.00 -7.98
CA LEU A 152 -16.96 -9.59 -6.64
C LEU A 152 -18.21 -9.13 -5.89
N ARG A 153 -18.57 -7.85 -5.99
CA ARG A 153 -19.76 -7.29 -5.33
C ARG A 153 -21.05 -7.91 -5.86
N ARG A 154 -21.09 -8.31 -7.13
CA ARG A 154 -22.22 -9.03 -7.74
C ARG A 154 -22.35 -10.48 -7.26
N LYS A 155 -21.25 -11.07 -6.77
CA LYS A 155 -21.18 -12.49 -6.33
C LYS A 155 -21.28 -12.66 -4.81
N HIS A 156 -20.97 -11.61 -4.06
CA HIS A 156 -20.92 -11.62 -2.61
C HIS A 156 -21.82 -10.53 -2.04
N GLU A 157 -22.57 -10.87 -1.00
CA GLU A 157 -23.44 -9.92 -0.32
C GLU A 157 -22.64 -8.83 0.40
N TYR A 158 -21.45 -9.18 0.87
CA TYR A 158 -20.52 -8.28 1.54
C TYR A 158 -19.10 -8.38 0.95
N LEU A 159 -18.55 -7.24 0.51
CA LEU A 159 -17.20 -7.10 -0.01
C LEU A 159 -16.39 -6.17 0.90
N ARG A 160 -15.30 -6.70 1.46
CA ARG A 160 -14.31 -5.90 2.21
C ARG A 160 -13.03 -5.75 1.39
N VAL A 161 -12.44 -4.56 1.39
CA VAL A 161 -11.13 -4.31 0.76
C VAL A 161 -10.17 -3.75 1.78
N VAL A 162 -8.96 -4.28 1.82
CA VAL A 162 -7.86 -3.83 2.68
C VAL A 162 -6.68 -3.48 1.80
N GLY A 163 -6.22 -2.24 1.85
CA GLY A 163 -5.03 -1.77 1.14
C GLY A 163 -3.91 -1.41 2.08
N HIS A 164 -2.69 -1.45 1.57
CA HIS A 164 -1.51 -0.97 2.29
C HIS A 164 -0.64 -0.08 1.41
N SER A 165 -0.11 1.01 1.99
CA SER A 165 0.83 1.91 1.31
C SER A 165 0.24 2.43 -0.02
N LEU A 166 0.94 2.26 -1.14
CA LEU A 166 0.44 2.63 -2.47
C LEU A 166 -0.79 1.84 -2.93
N GLY A 167 -1.06 0.67 -2.34
CA GLY A 167 -2.29 -0.08 -2.60
C GLY A 167 -3.53 0.69 -2.17
N CYS A 168 -3.40 1.55 -1.15
CA CYS A 168 -4.46 2.46 -0.73
C CYS A 168 -4.79 3.47 -1.84
N ARG A 169 -3.79 4.05 -2.51
CA ARG A 169 -4.01 4.96 -3.65
C ARG A 169 -4.75 4.23 -4.76
N HIS A 170 -4.31 3.03 -5.13
CA HIS A 170 -4.97 2.24 -6.16
C HIS A 170 -6.44 1.94 -5.85
N ILE A 171 -6.78 1.66 -4.58
CA ILE A 171 -8.18 1.51 -4.13
C ILE A 171 -8.95 2.82 -4.27
N VAL A 172 -8.38 3.95 -3.84
CA VAL A 172 -9.03 5.27 -3.93
C VAL A 172 -9.36 5.62 -5.38
N GLU A 173 -8.39 5.45 -6.28
CA GLU A 173 -8.57 5.69 -7.72
C GLU A 173 -9.65 4.74 -8.28
N ALA A 174 -9.60 3.45 -7.95
CA ALA A 174 -10.59 2.48 -8.42
C ALA A 174 -12.02 2.77 -7.92
N CYS A 175 -12.19 3.05 -6.63
CA CYS A 175 -13.50 3.35 -6.05
C CYS A 175 -14.07 4.70 -6.52
N SER A 176 -13.20 5.62 -6.94
CA SER A 176 -13.61 6.89 -7.56
C SER A 176 -14.24 6.71 -8.93
N LEU A 177 -13.96 5.59 -9.61
CA LEU A 177 -14.58 5.21 -10.89
C LEU A 177 -15.90 4.44 -10.70
N MET A 178 -16.26 4.12 -9.47
CA MET A 178 -17.44 3.31 -9.14
C MET A 178 -18.57 4.18 -8.59
N GLU A 179 -19.80 3.84 -8.98
CA GLU A 179 -21.00 4.42 -8.38
C GLU A 179 -21.05 4.08 -6.87
N PRO A 180 -21.55 4.98 -6.01
CA PRO A 180 -21.54 4.76 -4.56
C PRO A 180 -22.14 3.43 -4.12
N ASN A 181 -23.22 2.97 -4.76
CA ASN A 181 -23.89 1.70 -4.45
C ASN A 181 -23.15 0.44 -4.94
N GLU A 182 -22.20 0.59 -5.84
CA GLU A 182 -21.38 -0.49 -6.41
C GLU A 182 -20.07 -0.69 -5.66
N ARG A 183 -19.65 0.29 -4.85
CA ARG A 183 -18.42 0.25 -4.07
C ARG A 183 -18.42 -0.91 -3.05
N PRO A 184 -17.23 -1.34 -2.58
CA PRO A 184 -17.11 -2.25 -1.45
C PRO A 184 -17.91 -1.77 -0.23
N ASP A 185 -18.38 -2.69 0.59
CA ASP A 185 -19.16 -2.35 1.79
C ASP A 185 -18.24 -1.76 2.87
N ALA A 186 -17.05 -2.34 3.05
CA ALA A 186 -16.03 -1.82 3.95
C ALA A 186 -14.64 -1.70 3.31
N ILE A 187 -13.98 -0.57 3.55
CA ILE A 187 -12.62 -0.29 3.09
C ILE A 187 -11.71 0.02 4.27
N HIS A 188 -10.53 -0.61 4.29
CA HIS A 188 -9.47 -0.42 5.28
C HIS A 188 -8.21 0.06 4.56
N LEU A 189 -7.76 1.27 4.84
CA LEU A 189 -6.57 1.86 4.22
C LEU A 189 -5.46 1.92 5.27
N CYS A 190 -4.46 1.04 5.16
CA CYS A 190 -3.33 0.96 6.07
C CYS A 190 -2.13 1.74 5.54
N ALA A 191 -1.57 2.62 6.38
CA ALA A 191 -0.43 3.47 6.03
C ALA A 191 -0.57 4.14 4.64
N PRO A 192 -1.66 4.87 4.31
CA PRO A 192 -1.90 5.30 2.94
C PRO A 192 -0.78 6.20 2.40
N ALA A 193 -0.17 5.79 1.28
CA ALA A 193 0.86 6.56 0.58
C ALA A 193 0.22 7.56 -0.41
N LEU A 194 -0.63 8.44 0.12
CA LEU A 194 -1.34 9.49 -0.62
C LEU A 194 -1.53 10.71 0.27
N THR A 195 -1.78 11.87 -0.34
CA THR A 195 -1.97 13.15 0.35
C THR A 195 -3.45 13.44 0.61
N ALA A 196 -3.76 14.38 1.51
CA ALA A 196 -5.15 14.77 1.77
C ALA A 196 -5.92 15.17 0.48
N PRO A 197 -5.36 16.00 -0.43
CA PRO A 197 -6.01 16.31 -1.71
C PRO A 197 -6.38 15.10 -2.57
N ASP A 198 -5.62 14.00 -2.50
CA ASP A 198 -5.85 12.80 -3.32
C ASP A 198 -7.15 12.05 -2.94
N ILE A 199 -7.66 12.22 -1.70
CA ILE A 199 -8.80 11.43 -1.17
C ILE A 199 -9.97 12.28 -0.68
N ILE A 200 -9.77 13.58 -0.47
CA ILE A 200 -10.71 14.44 0.26
C ILE A 200 -12.12 14.45 -0.33
N GLN A 201 -12.25 14.37 -1.67
CA GLN A 201 -13.55 14.40 -2.34
C GLN A 201 -14.38 13.16 -2.06
N GLN A 202 -13.73 12.04 -1.76
CA GLN A 202 -14.32 10.74 -1.52
C GLN A 202 -14.64 10.48 -0.04
N ILE A 203 -14.14 11.33 0.86
CA ILE A 203 -14.33 11.16 2.32
C ILE A 203 -14.96 12.39 2.99
N LYS A 204 -15.14 13.50 2.27
CA LYS A 204 -15.87 14.66 2.78
C LYS A 204 -17.33 14.32 3.03
N LYS A 205 -17.98 15.10 3.89
CA LYS A 205 -19.39 14.96 4.25
C LYS A 205 -20.29 14.86 3.02
N ASN A 206 -21.23 13.93 3.04
CA ASN A 206 -22.19 13.64 1.97
C ASN A 206 -21.54 13.07 0.68
N SER A 207 -20.28 12.63 0.73
CA SER A 207 -19.66 11.89 -0.38
C SER A 207 -20.12 10.43 -0.44
N GLY A 208 -20.69 9.92 0.67
CA GLY A 208 -21.01 8.51 0.83
C GLY A 208 -19.80 7.62 1.12
N GLY A 209 -18.62 8.21 1.34
CA GLY A 209 -17.39 7.49 1.64
C GLY A 209 -16.81 6.70 0.45
N LEU A 210 -15.65 6.08 0.67
CA LEU A 210 -15.07 5.14 -0.29
C LEU A 210 -15.73 3.75 -0.20
N GLY A 211 -16.03 3.30 1.02
CA GLY A 211 -16.87 2.15 1.27
C GLY A 211 -18.30 2.58 1.56
N ARG A 212 -19.29 1.76 1.17
CA ARG A 212 -20.72 2.05 1.32
C ARG A 212 -21.16 2.20 2.76
N GLU A 213 -20.63 1.33 3.61
CA GLU A 213 -20.95 1.32 5.04
C GLU A 213 -19.83 1.98 5.83
N LYS A 214 -18.59 1.70 5.42
CA LYS A 214 -17.43 2.10 6.22
C LYS A 214 -16.15 2.29 5.42
N THR A 215 -15.44 3.35 5.75
CA THR A 215 -14.03 3.56 5.36
C THR A 215 -13.21 3.79 6.63
N THR A 216 -12.15 3.02 6.86
CA THR A 216 -11.23 3.24 7.98
C THR A 216 -9.83 3.47 7.47
N ILE A 217 -9.23 4.59 7.91
CA ILE A 217 -7.87 5.01 7.58
C ILE A 217 -7.01 4.78 8.82
N TYR A 218 -5.97 3.97 8.70
CA TYR A 218 -5.03 3.68 9.77
C TYR A 218 -3.72 4.40 9.50
N TYR A 219 -3.32 5.25 10.43
CA TYR A 219 -2.08 6.03 10.34
C TYR A 219 -1.22 5.80 11.58
N SER A 220 0.06 6.12 11.47
CA SER A 220 0.98 6.09 12.60
C SER A 220 2.06 7.14 12.44
N GLU A 221 2.22 7.97 13.47
CA GLU A 221 3.29 8.95 13.55
C GLU A 221 4.69 8.31 13.64
N LYS A 222 4.76 7.01 13.95
CA LYS A 222 6.01 6.22 13.94
C LYS A 222 6.46 5.83 12.54
N ASP A 223 5.58 5.94 11.54
CA ASP A 223 5.85 5.55 10.16
C ASP A 223 6.56 6.66 9.38
N LEU A 224 7.81 6.89 9.79
CA LEU A 224 8.71 7.85 9.15
C LEU A 224 9.18 7.42 7.75
N THR A 225 8.86 6.19 7.32
CA THR A 225 9.12 5.73 5.95
C THR A 225 8.36 6.61 4.98
N LEU A 226 7.09 6.89 5.29
CA LEU A 226 6.27 7.81 4.54
C LEU A 226 6.77 9.25 4.74
N GLY A 227 7.07 9.66 5.97
CA GLY A 227 7.52 11.03 6.27
C GLY A 227 8.82 11.48 5.60
N ILE A 228 9.80 10.58 5.43
CA ILE A 228 11.12 10.92 4.85
C ILE A 228 11.14 10.64 3.35
N LEU A 229 10.66 9.46 2.93
CA LEU A 229 10.70 9.06 1.52
C LEU A 229 9.70 9.89 0.72
N LEU A 230 8.47 10.05 1.21
CA LEU A 230 7.43 10.75 0.46
C LEU A 230 7.53 12.25 0.56
N ARG A 231 7.96 12.86 1.67
CA ARG A 231 8.07 14.33 1.71
C ARG A 231 9.00 14.87 0.61
N THR A 232 10.07 14.13 0.30
CA THR A 232 11.01 14.46 -0.79
C THR A 232 10.36 14.27 -2.17
N ILE A 233 9.51 13.26 -2.33
CA ILE A 233 8.86 12.91 -3.61
C ILE A 233 7.57 13.73 -3.87
N LEU A 234 6.80 14.00 -2.82
CA LEU A 234 5.54 14.74 -2.78
C LEU A 234 5.74 16.25 -2.68
N LYS A 235 6.92 16.77 -3.07
CA LYS A 235 7.22 18.21 -3.12
C LYS A 235 6.99 18.94 -1.78
N GLY A 236 7.18 18.26 -0.66
CA GLY A 236 7.00 18.82 0.69
C GLY A 236 5.69 18.45 1.39
N ASP A 237 4.74 17.80 0.71
CA ASP A 237 3.50 17.34 1.33
C ASP A 237 3.70 16.09 2.19
N GLN A 238 2.79 15.89 3.15
CA GLN A 238 2.80 14.74 4.06
C GLN A 238 1.75 13.70 3.67
N ALA A 239 2.11 12.43 3.82
CA ALA A 239 1.22 11.31 3.54
C ALA A 239 0.25 11.09 4.70
N ILE A 240 -1.00 10.77 4.38
CA ILE A 240 -2.04 10.48 5.39
C ILE A 240 -1.65 9.30 6.28
N GLY A 241 -0.88 8.33 5.77
CA GLY A 241 -0.38 7.22 6.58
C GLY A 241 0.56 7.62 7.72
N GLU A 242 1.22 8.77 7.62
CA GLU A 242 2.09 9.32 8.67
C GLU A 242 1.26 10.16 9.67
N ILE A 243 0.51 11.13 9.16
CA ILE A 243 -0.09 12.20 9.98
C ILE A 243 -1.60 12.06 10.23
N GLY A 244 -2.26 11.12 9.57
CA GLY A 244 -3.71 11.01 9.56
C GLY A 244 -4.40 12.06 8.70
N LEU A 245 -5.72 12.20 8.88
CA LEU A 245 -6.52 13.19 8.18
C LEU A 245 -6.38 14.59 8.79
N PRO A 246 -6.51 15.67 7.99
CA PRO A 246 -6.48 17.02 8.52
C PRO A 246 -7.67 17.27 9.47
N LYS A 247 -7.41 17.97 10.58
CA LYS A 247 -8.45 18.31 11.57
C LYS A 247 -9.55 19.21 11.02
N GLN A 248 -9.26 19.98 9.99
CA GLN A 248 -10.21 20.88 9.32
C GLN A 248 -9.88 21.00 7.85
N VAL A 249 -10.90 21.30 7.04
CA VAL A 249 -10.77 21.59 5.61
C VAL A 249 -11.43 22.93 5.35
N GLY A 250 -10.64 23.93 4.93
CA GLY A 250 -11.11 25.31 4.93
C GLY A 250 -11.44 25.77 6.36
N MET A 251 -12.70 26.15 6.59
CA MET A 251 -13.21 26.52 7.92
C MET A 251 -14.07 25.44 8.59
N GLU A 252 -14.26 24.28 7.95
CA GLU A 252 -15.11 23.21 8.47
C GLU A 252 -14.30 22.23 9.33
N SER A 253 -14.65 22.14 10.62
CA SER A 253 -14.07 21.16 11.56
C SER A 253 -14.80 19.82 11.57
N ASN A 254 -16.08 19.79 11.17
CA ASN A 254 -16.88 18.57 11.02
C ASN A 254 -17.13 18.26 9.54
N TRP A 255 -16.03 18.18 8.78
CA TRP A 255 -16.04 18.01 7.32
C TRP A 255 -16.05 16.55 6.88
N LEU A 256 -15.78 15.60 7.78
CA LEU A 256 -15.63 14.18 7.46
C LEU A 256 -17.00 13.49 7.35
N ASP A 257 -17.14 12.59 6.38
CA ASP A 257 -18.34 11.76 6.25
C ASP A 257 -18.48 10.81 7.46
N PRO A 258 -19.70 10.61 8.02
CA PRO A 258 -19.91 9.74 9.18
C PRO A 258 -19.47 8.27 8.97
N SER A 259 -19.42 7.81 7.72
CA SER A 259 -18.93 6.47 7.35
C SER A 259 -17.41 6.34 7.42
N VAL A 260 -16.67 7.46 7.58
CA VAL A 260 -15.22 7.50 7.53
C VAL A 260 -14.63 7.66 8.94
N HIS A 261 -13.69 6.79 9.27
CA HIS A 261 -12.95 6.84 10.53
C HIS A 261 -11.45 6.95 10.26
N SER A 262 -10.76 7.80 11.02
CA SER A 262 -9.30 7.89 11.02
C SER A 262 -8.79 7.44 12.39
N LEU A 263 -7.91 6.44 12.41
CA LEU A 263 -7.40 5.83 13.64
C LEU A 263 -5.87 5.87 13.68
N ASP A 264 -5.34 6.42 14.76
CA ASP A 264 -3.93 6.27 15.11
C ASP A 264 -3.70 4.85 15.65
N VAL A 265 -2.82 4.10 14.99
CA VAL A 265 -2.47 2.72 15.37
C VAL A 265 -1.05 2.60 15.89
N SER A 266 -0.40 3.72 16.21
CA SER A 266 1.00 3.77 16.67
C SER A 266 1.27 2.88 17.88
N SER A 267 0.30 2.69 18.77
CA SER A 267 0.42 1.81 19.95
C SER A 267 0.41 0.32 19.60
N SER A 268 -0.15 -0.05 18.45
CA SER A 268 -0.29 -1.44 18.00
C SER A 268 0.87 -1.90 17.10
N LEU A 269 1.68 -0.97 16.60
CA LEU A 269 2.88 -1.24 15.81
C LEU A 269 4.11 -1.32 16.71
N GLY A 270 4.96 -2.32 16.49
CA GLY A 270 6.09 -2.60 17.39
C GLY A 270 7.41 -1.96 16.97
N GLY A 271 7.54 -1.62 15.68
CA GLY A 271 8.71 -0.93 15.14
C GLY A 271 8.60 0.60 15.13
N TYR A 272 9.73 1.25 14.83
CA TYR A 272 9.81 2.62 14.33
C TYR A 272 10.29 2.57 12.87
N TYR A 273 10.04 3.61 12.07
CA TYR A 273 10.51 3.71 10.67
C TYR A 273 9.98 2.58 9.77
N ILE A 274 10.86 1.94 8.98
CA ILE A 274 10.53 0.87 8.01
C ILE A 274 9.82 -0.30 8.69
N GLY A 275 10.24 -0.66 9.92
CA GLY A 275 9.62 -1.76 10.66
C GLY A 275 8.15 -1.49 11.00
N SER A 276 7.77 -0.23 11.24
CA SER A 276 6.37 0.14 11.48
C SER A 276 5.53 0.08 10.20
N HIS A 277 6.09 0.48 9.06
CA HIS A 277 5.40 0.40 7.76
C HIS A 277 5.10 -1.05 7.38
N THR A 278 6.05 -1.96 7.58
CA THR A 278 5.85 -3.38 7.25
C THR A 278 4.98 -4.13 8.25
N ASP A 279 4.89 -3.65 9.50
CA ASP A 279 4.13 -4.29 10.58
C ASP A 279 2.61 -4.27 10.35
N TYR A 280 2.09 -3.35 9.51
CA TYR A 280 0.64 -3.19 9.31
C TYR A 280 -0.04 -4.49 8.91
N ALA A 281 0.52 -5.26 7.97
CA ALA A 281 -0.08 -6.51 7.50
C ALA A 281 -0.14 -7.57 8.61
N ASN A 282 0.98 -7.79 9.30
CA ASN A 282 1.11 -8.82 10.33
C ASN A 282 0.35 -8.47 11.62
N LYS A 283 0.21 -7.18 11.95
CA LYS A 283 -0.44 -6.70 13.18
C LYS A 283 -1.85 -6.18 12.97
N PHE A 284 -2.36 -6.21 11.75
CA PHE A 284 -3.68 -5.69 11.40
C PHE A 284 -4.79 -6.16 12.35
N HIS A 285 -4.75 -7.43 12.79
CA HIS A 285 -5.73 -7.99 13.70
C HIS A 285 -5.83 -7.31 15.08
N TYR A 286 -4.80 -6.58 15.53
CA TYR A 286 -4.83 -5.83 16.79
C TYR A 286 -5.66 -4.55 16.70
N PHE A 287 -5.63 -3.89 15.55
CA PHE A 287 -6.18 -2.54 15.38
C PHE A 287 -7.28 -2.45 14.32
N ALA A 288 -7.58 -3.55 13.62
CA ALA A 288 -8.69 -3.62 12.70
C ALA A 288 -9.96 -3.10 13.39
N HIS A 289 -10.65 -2.19 12.72
CA HIS A 289 -11.89 -1.67 13.27
C HIS A 289 -12.96 -2.73 13.01
N PRO A 290 -13.74 -3.13 14.03
CA PRO A 290 -14.89 -4.00 13.81
C PRO A 290 -15.81 -3.43 12.73
N SER A 291 -16.29 -4.32 11.87
CA SER A 291 -17.37 -4.03 10.92
C SER A 291 -18.67 -3.92 11.69
#